data_AF-A0A0K8VWU0-F1
#
_entry.id   AF-A0A0K8VWU0-F1
#
_cell.length_a   1.000
_cell.length_b   1.000
_cell.length_c   1.000
_cell.angle_alpha   90.00
_cell.angle_beta   90.00
_cell.angle_gamma   90.00
#
_symmetry.space_group_name_H-M   'P 1'
#
loop_
_entity.id
_entity.type
_entity.pdbx_description
1 polymer ?
#
loop_
_entity_poly.entity_id
_entity_poly.type
_entity_poly.pdbx_seq_one_letter_code
_entity_poly.pdbx_strand_id
1 'polypeptide(L)'
;MNRISTAVYRHWNASLANIAQANTSRSCRLPAAAFINAKREMSSSSSHNAAASDKCLSLDNINPQFIELEYAVRGPLVIRAGQIEKELQQGVKKPFDQVIRANIGDCHAMGQKPITFLRQLLALTCDTSLFDSPAYPEDVKKRARIILDGCQGRSVGSYTDSAGIEVIRRQVADFIEKRDGIPSNWENIYLTAGATPGIKSILSLVRAKVGGKRPGVMVPIPQYPL
;
A
#
# COMPACT_ATOMS: atom_id res chain seq x y z
N MET A 1 -4.68 -38.91 7.45
CA MET A 1 -4.53 -37.48 7.79
C MET A 1 -5.45 -36.66 6.89
N ASN A 2 -6.71 -36.50 7.29
CA ASN A 2 -7.74 -35.73 6.57
C ASN A 2 -8.70 -35.24 7.65
N ARG A 3 -8.72 -33.94 7.99
CA ARG A 3 -9.81 -33.24 8.73
C ARG A 3 -9.51 -31.78 9.19
N ILE A 4 -8.82 -30.94 8.39
CA ILE A 4 -8.67 -29.51 8.75
C ILE A 4 -9.24 -28.53 7.70
N SER A 5 -9.59 -28.96 6.48
CA SER A 5 -9.96 -28.01 5.41
C SER A 5 -11.45 -27.60 5.34
N THR A 6 -12.38 -28.31 5.99
CA THR A 6 -13.82 -28.11 5.73
C THR A 6 -14.50 -27.04 6.59
N ALA A 7 -13.93 -26.64 7.73
CA ALA A 7 -14.56 -25.69 8.65
C ALA A 7 -14.40 -24.23 8.18
N VAL A 8 -13.23 -23.86 7.66
CA VAL A 8 -12.94 -22.49 7.19
C VAL A 8 -13.76 -22.15 5.95
N TYR A 9 -13.98 -23.11 5.06
CA TYR A 9 -14.75 -22.90 3.82
C TYR A 9 -16.26 -22.71 4.07
N ARG A 10 -16.82 -23.35 5.12
CA ARG A 10 -18.25 -23.25 5.43
C ARG A 10 -18.64 -21.90 6.02
N HIS A 11 -17.73 -21.26 6.77
CA HIS A 11 -18.01 -19.94 7.36
C HIS A 11 -18.05 -18.83 6.30
N TRP A 12 -17.24 -18.95 5.24
CA TRP A 12 -17.16 -17.97 4.16
C TRP A 12 -18.42 -17.96 3.27
N ASN A 13 -18.98 -19.14 2.96
CA ASN A 13 -20.17 -19.24 2.10
C ASN A 13 -21.48 -18.81 2.79
N ALA A 14 -21.58 -18.94 4.11
CA ALA A 14 -22.78 -18.52 4.85
C ALA A 14 -22.99 -17.00 4.83
N SER A 15 -21.90 -16.23 4.74
CA SER A 15 -21.95 -14.76 4.71
C SER A 15 -22.45 -14.20 3.37
N LEU A 16 -22.23 -14.92 2.27
CA LEU A 16 -22.64 -14.50 0.92
C LEU A 16 -24.15 -14.70 0.65
N ALA A 17 -24.79 -15.66 1.32
CA ALA A 17 -26.22 -15.96 1.10
C ALA A 17 -27.17 -14.89 1.67
N ASN A 18 -26.77 -14.19 2.75
CA ASN A 18 -27.63 -13.22 3.43
C ASN A 18 -27.72 -11.84 2.73
N ILE A 19 -26.84 -11.57 1.75
CA ILE A 19 -26.83 -10.30 1.01
C ILE A 19 -27.84 -10.31 -0.15
N ALA A 20 -28.33 -11.48 -0.57
CA ALA A 20 -29.13 -11.64 -1.79
C ALA A 20 -30.65 -11.38 -1.62
N GLN A 21 -31.17 -11.14 -0.41
CA GLN A 21 -32.64 -11.09 -0.18
C GLN A 21 -33.23 -9.71 0.14
N ALA A 22 -32.43 -8.64 0.23
CA ALA A 22 -32.95 -7.30 0.48
C ALA A 22 -32.80 -6.42 -0.76
N ASN A 23 -33.86 -6.33 -1.57
CA ASN A 23 -34.38 -5.10 -2.19
C ASN A 23 -35.26 -5.40 -3.41
N THR A 24 -36.57 -5.49 -3.18
CA THR A 24 -37.59 -5.35 -4.22
C THR A 24 -38.44 -4.10 -3.94
N SER A 25 -38.73 -3.37 -5.03
CA SER A 25 -39.71 -2.30 -5.19
C SER A 25 -39.36 -0.90 -4.63
N ARG A 26 -39.22 0.10 -5.52
CA ARG A 26 -40.33 0.92 -6.05
C ARG A 26 -39.79 1.95 -7.06
N SER A 27 -40.58 2.11 -8.12
CA SER A 27 -40.43 3.08 -9.21
C SER A 27 -41.07 4.42 -8.83
N CYS A 28 -40.49 5.55 -9.24
CA CYS A 28 -41.22 6.75 -9.69
C CYS A 28 -40.32 7.66 -10.54
N ARG A 29 -40.89 8.21 -11.62
CA ARG A 29 -40.27 9.09 -12.62
C ARG A 29 -40.64 10.57 -12.39
N LEU A 30 -39.89 11.44 -13.08
CA LEU A 30 -40.15 12.84 -13.54
C LEU A 30 -39.45 13.97 -12.74
N PRO A 31 -39.27 15.18 -13.31
CA PRO A 31 -38.25 15.54 -14.30
C PRO A 31 -37.46 16.83 -13.92
N ALA A 32 -36.66 17.32 -14.86
CA ALA A 32 -35.69 18.41 -14.72
C ALA A 32 -36.25 19.84 -14.59
N ALA A 33 -35.37 20.72 -14.10
CA ALA A 33 -35.35 22.19 -14.10
C ALA A 33 -35.91 22.92 -12.86
N ALA A 34 -34.99 23.46 -12.04
CA ALA A 34 -35.05 24.80 -11.45
C ALA A 34 -33.74 25.10 -10.68
N PHE A 35 -32.84 25.85 -11.31
CA PHE A 35 -31.86 26.67 -10.59
C PHE A 35 -32.60 27.89 -10.04
N ILE A 36 -32.39 28.23 -8.76
CA ILE A 36 -32.29 29.58 -8.14
C ILE A 36 -32.60 29.47 -6.64
N ASN A 37 -31.63 29.90 -5.81
CA ASN A 37 -31.72 30.31 -4.40
C ASN A 37 -32.55 29.47 -3.41
N ALA A 38 -31.87 28.57 -2.69
CA ALA A 38 -32.33 28.13 -1.36
C ALA A 38 -31.40 28.72 -0.29
N LYS A 39 -31.91 29.74 0.42
CA LYS A 39 -31.36 30.18 1.71
C LYS A 39 -31.25 28.95 2.62
N ARG A 40 -30.11 28.79 3.28
CA ARG A 40 -29.85 27.71 4.22
C ARG A 40 -30.67 27.96 5.49
N GLU A 41 -31.93 27.54 5.48
CA GLU A 41 -32.74 27.46 6.69
C GLU A 41 -32.22 26.30 7.53
N MET A 42 -31.64 26.66 8.67
CA MET A 42 -31.14 25.72 9.66
C MET A 42 -32.34 25.28 10.50
N SER A 43 -33.01 24.21 10.08
CA SER A 43 -34.09 23.58 10.82
C SER A 43 -33.55 23.02 12.15
N SER A 44 -33.86 23.72 13.24
CA SER A 44 -33.67 23.25 14.61
C SER A 44 -34.74 22.21 14.95
N SER A 45 -34.42 20.92 14.85
CA SER A 45 -35.12 19.87 15.62
C SER A 45 -34.44 18.51 15.47
N SER A 46 -33.61 18.17 16.44
CA SER A 46 -33.58 16.83 17.04
C SER A 46 -32.59 16.87 18.19
N SER A 47 -33.14 16.89 19.41
CA SER A 47 -32.46 16.62 20.66
C SER A 47 -31.82 15.23 20.60
N HIS A 48 -30.63 15.14 20.02
CA HIS A 48 -29.71 14.08 20.38
C HIS A 48 -29.10 14.51 21.70
N ASN A 49 -29.44 13.78 22.77
CA ASN A 49 -28.61 13.71 23.95
C ASN A 49 -27.18 13.50 23.46
N ALA A 50 -26.38 14.57 23.50
CA ALA A 50 -24.95 14.48 23.35
C ALA A 50 -24.47 13.75 24.61
N ALA A 51 -24.59 12.42 24.62
CA ALA A 51 -23.81 11.57 25.50
C ALA A 51 -22.40 12.10 25.37
N ALA A 52 -21.86 12.61 26.49
CA ALA A 52 -20.56 13.27 26.51
C ALA A 52 -19.60 12.39 25.72
N SER A 53 -19.18 12.87 24.54
CA SER A 53 -18.18 12.19 23.73
C SER A 53 -17.04 11.89 24.68
N ASP A 54 -16.81 10.60 24.95
CA ASP A 54 -15.75 10.19 25.84
C ASP A 54 -14.47 10.85 25.31
N LYS A 55 -13.80 11.66 26.13
CA LYS A 55 -12.65 12.46 25.67
C LYS A 55 -11.44 11.58 25.33
N CYS A 56 -11.58 10.26 25.47
CA CYS A 56 -10.59 9.24 25.20
C CYS A 56 -10.96 8.43 23.96
N LEU A 57 -9.95 8.09 23.15
CA LEU A 57 -10.13 7.20 22.00
C LEU A 57 -10.44 5.77 22.49
N SER A 58 -11.47 5.16 21.92
CA SER A 58 -11.89 3.78 22.16
C SER A 58 -12.21 3.10 20.82
N LEU A 59 -12.33 1.77 20.81
CA LEU A 59 -12.75 1.06 19.59
C LEU A 59 -14.13 1.51 19.10
N ASP A 60 -14.99 1.98 20.00
CA ASP A 60 -16.36 2.41 19.67
C ASP A 60 -16.40 3.81 19.01
N ASN A 61 -15.33 4.59 19.10
CA ASN A 61 -15.30 5.98 18.59
C ASN A 61 -14.22 6.27 17.53
N ILE A 62 -13.51 5.25 17.06
CA ILE A 62 -12.59 5.36 15.92
C ILE A 62 -13.30 5.07 14.58
N ASN A 63 -12.63 5.38 13.46
CA ASN A 63 -13.16 5.13 12.13
C ASN A 63 -13.49 3.63 11.94
N PRO A 64 -14.76 3.25 11.69
CA PRO A 64 -15.16 1.85 11.55
C PRO A 64 -14.44 1.13 10.40
N GLN A 65 -14.00 1.86 9.37
CA GLN A 65 -13.22 1.29 8.27
C GLN A 65 -11.86 0.75 8.71
N PHE A 66 -11.28 1.27 9.80
CA PHE A 66 -10.04 0.74 10.38
C PHE A 66 -10.29 -0.52 11.22
N ILE A 67 -11.51 -0.68 11.76
CA ILE A 67 -11.91 -1.85 12.54
C ILE A 67 -12.17 -3.03 11.60
N GLU A 68 -12.84 -2.79 10.48
CA GLU A 68 -13.15 -3.80 9.46
C GLU A 68 -11.93 -4.23 8.62
N LEU A 69 -10.85 -3.44 8.63
CA LEU A 69 -9.67 -3.69 7.80
C LEU A 69 -8.87 -4.90 8.31
N GLU A 70 -8.82 -5.97 7.53
CA GLU A 70 -7.99 -7.14 7.81
C GLU A 70 -6.72 -7.16 6.96
N TYR A 71 -5.55 -7.14 7.61
CA TYR A 71 -4.25 -7.30 6.94
C TYR A 71 -3.61 -8.64 7.33
N ALA A 72 -4.00 -9.69 6.60
CA ALA A 72 -3.66 -11.08 6.95
C ALA A 72 -2.16 -11.42 6.90
N VAL A 73 -1.33 -10.62 6.21
CA VAL A 73 0.12 -10.87 6.04
C VAL A 73 0.88 -10.83 7.38
N ARG A 74 0.32 -10.16 8.41
CA ARG A 74 0.89 -10.08 9.77
C ARG A 74 -0.08 -10.56 10.85
N GLY A 75 -0.92 -11.54 10.52
CA GLY A 75 -1.94 -12.08 11.41
C GLY A 75 -1.43 -13.01 12.53
N PRO A 76 -2.33 -13.79 13.16
CA PRO A 76 -2.03 -14.62 14.33
C PRO A 76 -0.87 -15.59 14.17
N LEU A 77 -0.66 -16.15 12.97
CA LEU A 77 0.46 -17.05 12.69
C LEU A 77 1.82 -16.35 12.85
N VAL A 78 1.93 -15.10 12.40
CA VAL A 78 3.16 -14.31 12.51
C VAL A 78 3.46 -13.97 13.96
N ILE A 79 2.41 -13.64 14.73
CA ILE A 79 2.49 -13.39 16.17
C ILE A 79 2.97 -14.65 16.90
N ARG A 80 2.35 -15.81 16.62
CA ARG A 80 2.73 -17.08 17.26
C ARG A 80 4.16 -17.49 16.89
N ALA A 81 4.56 -17.33 15.63
CA ALA A 81 5.93 -17.57 15.20
C ALA A 81 6.94 -16.71 15.99
N GLY A 82 6.62 -15.44 16.28
CA GLY A 82 7.46 -14.58 17.10
C GLY A 82 7.55 -15.00 18.58
N GLN A 83 6.47 -15.57 19.13
CA GLN A 83 6.50 -16.16 20.47
C GLN A 83 7.39 -17.41 20.49
N ILE A 84 7.29 -18.28 19.49
CA ILE A 84 8.11 -19.50 19.39
C ILE A 84 9.60 -19.15 19.26
N GLU A 85 9.96 -18.12 18.48
CA GLU A 85 11.34 -17.62 18.40
C GLU A 85 11.88 -17.22 19.78
N LYS A 86 11.07 -16.51 20.59
CA LYS A 86 11.44 -16.14 21.97
C LYS A 86 11.56 -17.36 22.89
N GLU A 87 10.64 -18.32 22.77
CA GLU A 87 10.69 -19.58 23.53
C GLU A 87 11.99 -20.36 23.22
N LEU A 88 12.38 -20.45 21.94
CA LEU A 88 13.63 -21.09 21.52
C LEU A 88 14.87 -20.37 22.08
N GLN A 89 14.88 -19.03 22.07
CA GLN A 89 15.95 -18.22 22.67
C GLN A 89 16.09 -18.45 24.19
N GLN A 90 15.00 -18.76 24.87
CA GLN A 90 14.98 -19.11 26.30
C GLN A 90 15.38 -20.57 26.57
N GLY A 91 15.70 -21.35 25.54
CA GLY A 91 16.10 -22.75 25.67
C GLY A 91 14.93 -23.74 25.80
N VAL A 92 13.69 -23.31 25.52
CA VAL A 92 12.53 -24.21 25.51
C VAL A 92 12.69 -25.21 24.38
N LYS A 93 12.73 -26.51 24.73
CA LYS A 93 12.82 -27.58 23.73
C LYS A 93 11.57 -27.63 22.83
N LYS A 94 11.78 -27.62 21.52
CA LYS A 94 10.77 -27.79 20.47
C LYS A 94 11.25 -28.89 19.51
N PRO A 95 10.37 -29.45 18.65
CA PRO A 95 10.78 -30.45 17.66
C PRO A 95 11.58 -29.87 16.47
N PHE A 96 12.07 -28.63 16.59
CA PHE A 96 12.85 -27.90 15.60
C PHE A 96 13.68 -26.84 16.33
N ASP A 97 14.81 -26.44 15.74
CA ASP A 97 15.77 -25.55 16.39
C ASP A 97 15.56 -24.07 16.01
N GLN A 98 14.78 -23.80 14.96
CA GLN A 98 14.54 -22.45 14.46
C GLN A 98 13.18 -22.31 13.78
N VAL A 99 12.70 -21.07 13.71
CA VAL A 99 11.54 -20.68 12.92
C VAL A 99 12.02 -20.14 11.57
N ILE A 100 11.50 -20.70 10.47
CA ILE A 100 11.77 -20.20 9.12
C ILE A 100 10.57 -19.36 8.67
N ARG A 101 10.80 -18.06 8.41
CA ARG A 101 9.78 -17.09 8.00
C ARG A 101 9.49 -17.18 6.50
N ALA A 102 8.73 -18.19 6.09
CA ALA A 102 8.30 -18.39 4.70
C ALA A 102 6.97 -17.68 4.34
N ASN A 103 6.61 -16.63 5.09
CA ASN A 103 5.30 -15.97 4.99
C ASN A 103 5.34 -14.61 4.26
N ILE A 104 6.51 -14.02 4.05
CA ILE A 104 6.70 -12.73 3.37
C ILE A 104 7.83 -12.90 2.35
N GLY A 105 7.66 -12.31 1.16
CA GLY A 105 8.71 -12.23 0.14
C GLY A 105 9.82 -11.25 0.50
N ASP A 106 10.52 -11.48 1.61
CA ASP A 106 11.71 -10.71 2.00
C ASP A 106 12.97 -11.45 1.57
N CYS A 107 13.38 -11.23 0.33
CA CYS A 107 14.48 -11.97 -0.27
C CYS A 107 15.80 -11.76 0.49
N HIS A 108 16.07 -10.55 1.00
CA HIS A 108 17.30 -10.29 1.73
C HIS A 108 17.29 -10.95 3.12
N ALA A 109 16.17 -10.96 3.83
CA ALA A 109 16.03 -11.73 5.08
C ALA A 109 16.22 -13.23 4.84
N MET A 110 15.89 -13.72 3.65
CA MET A 110 16.09 -15.10 3.20
C MET A 110 17.46 -15.36 2.56
N GLY A 111 18.42 -14.43 2.68
CA GLY A 111 19.81 -14.64 2.28
C GLY A 111 20.15 -14.31 0.83
N GLN A 112 19.24 -13.68 0.07
CA GLN A 112 19.57 -13.19 -1.27
C GLN A 112 20.72 -12.17 -1.19
N LYS A 113 21.81 -12.45 -1.91
CA LYS A 113 22.96 -11.54 -1.98
C LYS A 113 22.54 -10.20 -2.62
N PRO A 114 22.86 -9.06 -2.01
CA PRO A 114 22.54 -7.76 -2.59
C PRO A 114 23.29 -7.52 -3.91
N ILE A 115 22.68 -6.76 -4.81
CA ILE A 115 23.31 -6.37 -6.08
C ILE A 115 24.38 -5.29 -5.81
N THR A 116 25.65 -5.60 -6.12
CA THR A 116 26.81 -4.74 -5.85
C THR A 116 26.67 -3.35 -6.46
N PHE A 117 26.28 -3.27 -7.72
CA PHE A 117 26.10 -2.00 -8.43
C PHE A 117 25.14 -1.05 -7.70
N LEU A 118 23.99 -1.56 -7.23
CA LEU A 118 23.01 -0.75 -6.49
C LEU A 118 23.54 -0.29 -5.14
N ARG A 119 24.27 -1.14 -4.42
CA ARG A 119 24.89 -0.80 -3.12
C ARG A 119 25.93 0.31 -3.29
N GLN A 120 26.77 0.18 -4.31
CA GLN A 120 27.83 1.17 -4.60
C GLN A 120 27.23 2.51 -5.05
N LEU A 121 26.20 2.47 -5.90
CA LEU A 121 25.49 3.67 -6.34
C LEU A 121 24.90 4.43 -5.15
N LEU A 122 24.19 3.73 -4.26
CA LEU A 122 23.62 4.34 -3.06
C LEU A 122 24.68 4.95 -2.15
N ALA A 123 25.80 4.25 -1.95
CA ALA A 123 26.92 4.77 -1.15
C ALA A 123 27.46 6.09 -1.71
N LEU A 124 27.75 6.15 -3.02
CA LEU A 124 28.26 7.35 -3.69
C LEU A 124 27.26 8.51 -3.67
N THR A 125 25.95 8.23 -3.73
CA THR A 125 24.94 9.28 -3.65
C THR A 125 24.72 9.81 -2.23
N CYS A 126 25.00 9.02 -1.20
CA CYS A 126 24.86 9.41 0.20
C CYS A 126 26.14 10.05 0.77
N ASP A 127 27.31 9.63 0.31
CA ASP A 127 28.61 10.17 0.71
C ASP A 127 29.47 10.48 -0.53
N THR A 128 29.48 11.76 -0.91
CA THR A 128 30.20 12.22 -2.10
C THR A 128 31.72 12.25 -1.91
N SER A 129 32.25 12.04 -0.70
CA SER A 129 33.71 11.91 -0.50
C SER A 129 34.26 10.63 -1.16
N LEU A 130 33.39 9.66 -1.45
CA LEU A 130 33.76 8.36 -2.02
C LEU A 130 34.05 8.40 -3.53
N PHE A 131 33.80 9.54 -4.22
CA PHE A 131 34.01 9.64 -5.67
C PHE A 131 35.47 9.46 -6.10
N ASP A 132 36.41 9.89 -5.26
CA ASP A 132 37.85 9.80 -5.56
C ASP A 132 38.42 8.42 -5.22
N SER A 133 37.64 7.56 -4.57
CA SER A 133 38.09 6.23 -4.21
C SER A 133 38.24 5.33 -5.46
N PRO A 134 39.37 4.60 -5.58
CA PRO A 134 39.57 3.62 -6.64
C PRO A 134 38.72 2.35 -6.45
N ALA A 135 38.06 2.18 -5.29
CA ALA A 135 37.22 1.02 -5.00
C ALA A 135 35.89 1.00 -5.78
N TYR A 136 35.52 2.13 -6.39
CA TYR A 136 34.26 2.27 -7.13
C TYR A 136 34.51 2.28 -8.65
N PRO A 137 33.81 1.43 -9.41
CA PRO A 137 33.86 1.46 -10.86
C PRO A 137 33.39 2.81 -11.45
N GLU A 138 33.99 3.22 -12.57
CA GLU A 138 33.68 4.52 -13.20
C GLU A 138 32.25 4.61 -13.74
N ASP A 139 31.66 3.50 -14.17
CA ASP A 139 30.26 3.46 -14.59
C ASP A 139 29.31 3.76 -13.42
N VAL A 140 29.59 3.23 -12.22
CA VAL A 140 28.81 3.55 -11.01
C VAL A 140 28.97 5.03 -10.65
N LYS A 141 30.20 5.57 -10.66
CA LYS A 141 30.45 6.99 -10.41
C LYS A 141 29.70 7.87 -11.41
N LYS A 142 29.76 7.54 -12.70
CA LYS A 142 29.02 8.25 -13.75
C LYS A 142 27.52 8.27 -13.44
N ARG A 143 26.95 7.14 -13.03
CA ARG A 143 25.53 7.04 -12.68
C ARG A 143 25.17 7.82 -11.43
N ALA A 144 26.04 7.81 -10.41
CA ALA A 144 25.86 8.60 -9.20
C ALA A 144 25.87 10.11 -9.50
N ARG A 145 26.80 10.59 -10.34
CA ARG A 145 26.83 12.00 -10.77
C ARG A 145 25.55 12.42 -11.47
N ILE A 146 25.05 11.60 -12.41
CA ILE A 146 23.80 11.87 -13.13
C ILE A 146 22.62 12.04 -12.15
N ILE A 147 22.52 11.18 -11.13
CA ILE A 147 21.45 11.28 -10.12
C ILE A 147 21.61 12.56 -9.30
N LEU A 148 22.82 12.83 -8.79
CA LEU A 148 23.10 14.01 -7.98
C LEU A 148 22.87 15.30 -8.77
N ASP A 149 23.25 15.37 -10.05
CA ASP A 149 23.00 16.53 -10.92
C ASP A 149 21.50 16.78 -11.14
N GLY A 150 20.66 15.75 -11.01
CA GLY A 150 19.21 15.86 -11.05
C GLY A 150 18.57 16.30 -9.71
N CYS A 151 19.35 16.39 -8.63
CA CYS A 151 18.89 16.84 -7.32
C CYS A 151 19.25 18.31 -7.07
N GLN A 152 18.39 19.04 -6.35
CA GLN A 152 18.70 20.40 -5.93
C GLN A 152 19.89 20.40 -4.96
N GLY A 153 20.85 21.30 -5.20
CA GLY A 153 22.07 21.37 -4.40
C GLY A 153 22.96 20.11 -4.49
N ARG A 154 22.77 19.26 -5.51
CA ARG A 154 23.49 18.00 -5.69
C ARG A 154 23.40 17.07 -4.48
N SER A 155 22.26 17.05 -3.81
CA SER A 155 22.05 16.26 -2.59
C SER A 155 20.80 15.40 -2.68
N VAL A 156 20.92 14.10 -2.41
CA VAL A 156 19.77 13.20 -2.30
C VAL A 156 18.90 13.45 -1.06
N GLY A 157 19.33 14.37 -0.17
CA GLY A 157 18.52 14.84 0.96
C GLY A 157 17.60 16.01 0.61
N SER A 158 17.68 16.58 -0.58
CA SER A 158 16.79 17.66 -1.00
C SER A 158 15.37 17.16 -1.26
N TYR A 159 14.38 18.03 -1.12
CA TYR A 159 13.05 17.76 -1.68
C TYR A 159 13.15 17.53 -3.20
N THR A 160 12.19 16.76 -3.72
CA THR A 160 12.02 16.53 -5.15
C THR A 160 10.71 17.16 -5.60
N ASP A 161 10.53 17.31 -6.91
CA ASP A 161 9.20 17.54 -7.46
C ASP A 161 8.22 16.45 -6.98
N SER A 162 6.93 16.77 -6.95
CA SER A 162 5.90 15.86 -6.42
C SER A 162 5.81 14.53 -7.18
N ALA A 163 6.15 14.51 -8.47
CA ALA A 163 6.22 13.28 -9.27
C ALA A 163 7.53 12.51 -9.08
N GLY A 164 8.54 13.13 -8.46
CA GLY A 164 9.88 12.59 -8.27
C GLY A 164 10.93 13.20 -9.20
N ILE A 165 12.19 12.82 -8.96
CA ILE A 165 13.37 13.34 -9.67
C ILE A 165 13.24 13.06 -11.18
N GLU A 166 13.28 14.12 -11.99
CA GLU A 166 13.05 14.03 -13.44
C GLU A 166 13.99 13.06 -14.15
N VAL A 167 15.30 13.12 -13.87
CA VAL A 167 16.28 12.24 -14.53
C VAL A 167 15.98 10.76 -14.27
N ILE A 168 15.44 10.43 -13.08
CA ILE A 168 15.03 9.06 -12.75
C ILE A 168 13.74 8.71 -13.49
N ARG A 169 12.75 9.62 -13.55
CA ARG A 169 11.51 9.40 -14.31
C ARG A 169 11.76 9.14 -15.80
N ARG A 170 12.69 9.86 -16.41
CA ARG A 170 13.14 9.62 -17.79
C ARG A 170 13.76 8.24 -17.96
N GLN A 171 14.65 7.84 -17.06
CA GLN A 171 15.25 6.50 -17.09
C GLN A 171 14.21 5.37 -16.91
N VAL A 172 13.16 5.59 -16.11
CA VAL A 172 12.04 4.64 -15.98
C VAL A 172 11.27 4.53 -17.30
N ALA A 173 11.00 5.65 -17.96
CA ALA A 173 10.35 5.64 -19.27
C ALA A 173 11.20 4.89 -20.32
N ASP A 174 12.50 5.18 -20.39
CA ASP A 174 13.44 4.48 -21.29
C ASP A 174 13.47 2.97 -20.99
N PHE A 175 13.43 2.59 -19.71
CA PHE A 175 13.37 1.18 -19.30
C PHE A 175 12.08 0.49 -19.77
N ILE A 176 10.93 1.14 -19.60
CA ILE A 176 9.63 0.62 -20.03
C ILE A 176 9.62 0.47 -21.56
N GLU A 177 10.07 1.50 -22.29
CA GLU A 177 10.14 1.46 -23.75
C GLU A 177 11.05 0.35 -24.24
N LYS A 178 12.24 0.18 -23.64
CA LYS A 178 13.14 -0.92 -24.00
C LYS A 178 12.56 -2.30 -23.70
N ARG A 179 11.78 -2.44 -22.63
CA ARG A 179 11.14 -3.71 -22.24
C ARG A 179 9.99 -4.07 -23.19
N ASP A 180 9.18 -3.09 -23.56
CA ASP A 180 7.90 -3.31 -24.24
C ASP A 180 7.96 -3.03 -25.76
N GLY A 181 8.98 -2.32 -26.24
CA GLY A 181 9.09 -1.86 -27.63
C GLY A 181 8.08 -0.76 -27.99
N ILE A 182 7.49 -0.09 -26.98
CA ILE A 182 6.45 0.92 -27.13
C ILE A 182 6.91 2.22 -26.45
N PRO A 183 6.80 3.39 -27.10
CA PRO A 183 7.20 4.66 -26.51
C PRO A 183 6.52 4.92 -25.15
N SER A 184 7.31 5.35 -24.17
CA SER A 184 6.81 5.69 -22.83
C SER A 184 7.06 7.17 -22.53
N ASN A 185 6.02 7.92 -22.12
CA ASN A 185 6.19 9.31 -21.70
C ASN A 185 6.58 9.39 -20.21
N TRP A 186 7.74 9.99 -19.91
CA TRP A 186 8.22 10.21 -18.55
C TRP A 186 7.32 11.12 -17.71
N GLU A 187 6.50 11.98 -18.33
CA GLU A 187 5.51 12.82 -17.63
C GLU A 187 4.38 11.99 -17.00
N ASN A 188 4.16 10.76 -17.49
CA ASN A 188 3.19 9.82 -16.92
C ASN A 188 3.80 8.97 -15.79
N ILE A 189 5.07 9.18 -15.43
CA ILE A 189 5.76 8.41 -14.39
C ILE A 189 5.72 9.17 -13.07
N TYR A 190 5.21 8.50 -12.03
CA TYR A 190 5.19 8.99 -10.66
C TYR A 190 5.99 8.05 -9.77
N LEU A 191 7.03 8.56 -9.14
CA LEU A 191 7.83 7.80 -8.18
C LEU A 191 7.11 7.76 -6.83
N THR A 192 7.03 6.59 -6.22
CA THR A 192 6.37 6.36 -4.93
C THR A 192 7.27 5.59 -3.97
N ALA A 193 7.01 5.71 -2.67
CA ALA A 193 7.69 4.92 -1.63
C ALA A 193 7.22 3.45 -1.64
N GLY A 194 7.60 2.72 -2.69
CA GLY A 194 7.09 1.39 -3.01
C GLY A 194 5.74 1.43 -3.73
N ALA A 195 5.22 0.27 -4.12
CA ALA A 195 3.96 0.17 -4.88
C ALA A 195 2.72 0.50 -4.03
N THR A 196 2.76 0.21 -2.72
CA THR A 196 1.61 0.33 -1.82
C THR A 196 1.00 1.74 -1.76
N PRO A 197 1.78 2.82 -1.56
CA PRO A 197 1.23 4.18 -1.60
C PRO A 197 0.64 4.56 -2.96
N GLY A 198 1.23 4.07 -4.07
CA GLY A 198 0.71 4.28 -5.41
C GLY A 198 -0.69 3.67 -5.58
N ILE A 199 -0.86 2.40 -5.20
CA ILE A 199 -2.17 1.72 -5.24
C ILE A 199 -3.19 2.46 -4.38
N LYS A 200 -2.84 2.84 -3.14
CA LYS A 200 -3.73 3.61 -2.25
C LYS A 200 -4.16 4.95 -2.85
N SER A 201 -3.26 5.64 -3.54
CA SER A 201 -3.55 6.93 -4.19
C SER A 201 -4.55 6.76 -5.33
N ILE A 202 -4.34 5.77 -6.21
CA ILE A 202 -5.26 5.45 -7.30
C ILE A 202 -6.63 4.98 -6.77
N LEU A 203 -6.65 4.10 -5.78
CA LEU A 203 -7.91 3.64 -5.16
C LEU A 203 -8.68 4.79 -4.50
N SER A 204 -7.97 5.73 -3.88
CA SER A 204 -8.59 6.92 -3.29
C SER A 204 -9.19 7.85 -4.35
N LEU A 205 -8.50 8.02 -5.48
CA LEU A 205 -8.96 8.80 -6.63
C LEU A 205 -10.26 8.24 -7.21
N VAL A 206 -10.36 6.91 -7.39
CA VAL A 206 -11.51 6.27 -8.05
C VAL A 206 -12.69 5.97 -7.11
N ARG A 207 -12.60 6.33 -5.81
CA ARG A 207 -13.62 6.00 -4.80
C ARG A 207 -14.89 6.87 -4.86
N ALA A 208 -14.93 7.89 -5.71
CA ALA A 208 -16.07 8.79 -5.81
C ALA A 208 -17.35 8.07 -6.27
N LYS A 209 -18.50 8.42 -5.67
CA LYS A 209 -19.80 7.93 -6.13
C LYS A 209 -20.16 8.62 -7.46
N VAL A 210 -20.51 7.83 -8.47
CA VAL A 210 -20.96 8.33 -9.78
C VAL A 210 -22.39 7.85 -10.01
N GLY A 211 -23.31 8.78 -10.28
CA GLY A 211 -24.73 8.44 -10.46
C GLY A 211 -25.37 7.76 -9.24
N GLY A 212 -24.96 8.14 -8.02
CA GLY A 212 -25.46 7.55 -6.77
C GLY A 212 -24.90 6.16 -6.44
N LYS A 213 -24.10 5.56 -7.33
CA LYS A 213 -23.52 4.22 -7.14
C LYS A 213 -22.12 4.31 -6.53
N ARG A 214 -21.83 3.40 -5.60
CA ARG A 214 -20.48 3.21 -5.06
C ARG A 214 -19.62 2.50 -6.12
N PRO A 215 -18.38 2.94 -6.36
CA PRO A 215 -17.48 2.26 -7.27
C PRO A 215 -17.10 0.88 -6.72
N GLY A 216 -17.03 -0.10 -7.61
CA GLY A 216 -16.49 -1.44 -7.35
C GLY A 216 -15.12 -1.60 -8.02
N VAL A 217 -14.22 -2.34 -7.36
CA VAL A 217 -12.90 -2.66 -7.91
C VAL A 217 -12.82 -4.18 -8.07
N MET A 218 -12.50 -4.63 -9.27
CA MET A 218 -12.30 -6.06 -9.53
C MET A 218 -10.96 -6.50 -8.95
N VAL A 219 -10.98 -7.56 -8.17
CA VAL A 219 -9.77 -8.20 -7.60
C VAL A 219 -9.74 -9.68 -7.98
N PRO A 220 -8.58 -10.24 -8.35
CA PRO A 220 -8.46 -11.66 -8.66
C PRO A 220 -8.59 -12.50 -7.39
N ILE A 221 -9.01 -13.76 -7.53
CA ILE A 221 -8.99 -14.74 -6.42
C ILE A 221 -8.13 -15.93 -6.86
N PRO A 222 -7.04 -16.27 -6.13
CA PRO A 222 -6.55 -15.63 -4.90
C PRO A 222 -5.95 -14.23 -5.11
N GLN A 223 -5.97 -13.40 -4.06
CA GLN A 223 -5.50 -12.00 -4.08
C GLN A 223 -4.26 -11.75 -3.22
N TYR A 224 -3.55 -10.67 -3.50
CA TYR A 224 -2.61 -10.05 -2.57
C TYR A 224 -3.37 -9.08 -1.65
N PRO A 225 -3.46 -9.34 -0.32
CA PRO A 225 -4.29 -8.55 0.58
C PRO A 225 -3.58 -7.28 1.04
N LEU A 226 -3.48 -6.29 0.15
CA LEU A 226 -2.83 -4.99 0.39
C LEU A 226 -3.75 -3.94 1.04
#